data_AF-A0AAV4NJN3-F1
#
_entry.id   AF-A0AAV4NJN3-F1
#
_cell.length_a   1.000
_cell.length_b   1.000
_cell.length_c   1.000
_cell.angle_alpha   90.00
_cell.angle_beta   90.00
_cell.angle_gamma   90.00
#
_symmetry.space_group_name_H-M   'P 1'
#
loop_
_entity.id
_entity.type
_entity.pdbx_description
1 polymer ?
#
loop_
_entity_poly.entity_id
_entity_poly.type
_entity_poly.pdbx_seq_one_letter_code
_entity_poly.pdbx_strand_id
1 'polypeptide(L)'
;MKCLLENVCPQGFHIMNFLLIHYPKEKLKSSGLTVCTGTGSTSWSFNINKVTEQCVKHLLKITSQEANIDIPVLNKELISNITNKFNNSLIFDPTKLRMAYTLRDPIMFGMGFKCKPRGFCRKN
;
A
#
# COMPACT_ATOMS: atom_id res chain seq x y z
N MET A 1 -11.15 -14.03 -9.73
CA MET A 1 -10.47 -12.78 -10.13
C MET A 1 -9.86 -13.03 -11.50
N LYS A 2 -10.29 -12.30 -12.54
CA LYS A 2 -9.67 -12.38 -13.86
C LYS A 2 -8.82 -11.11 -14.01
N CYS A 3 -7.51 -11.23 -13.79
CA CYS A 3 -6.56 -10.17 -14.11
C CYS A 3 -6.24 -10.34 -15.60
N LEU A 4 -6.79 -9.46 -16.45
CA LEU A 4 -6.45 -9.43 -17.87
C LEU A 4 -5.37 -8.37 -18.05
N LEU A 5 -4.12 -8.83 -18.18
CA LEU A 5 -3.01 -8.01 -18.64
C LEU A 5 -3.18 -7.85 -20.15
N GLU A 6 -3.75 -6.72 -20.58
CA GLU A 6 -3.84 -6.41 -22.01
C GLU A 6 -2.98 -5.18 -22.33
N ASN A 7 -2.05 -5.43 -23.26
CA ASN A 7 -1.24 -4.48 -24.04
C ASN A 7 0.03 -3.91 -23.38
N VAL A 8 1.16 -4.23 -24.02
CA VAL A 8 2.50 -3.70 -23.77
C VAL A 8 2.65 -2.38 -24.52
N CYS A 9 2.86 -1.27 -23.81
CA CYS A 9 3.26 -0.01 -24.41
C CYS A 9 4.81 0.08 -24.42
N PRO A 10 5.48 0.47 -25.52
CA PRO A 10 6.94 0.46 -25.62
C PRO A 10 7.68 1.42 -24.67
N GLN A 11 6.95 2.25 -23.92
CA GLN A 11 7.48 3.37 -23.12
C GLN A 11 7.57 3.07 -21.60
N GLY A 12 7.58 1.80 -21.19
CA GLY A 12 7.87 1.40 -19.81
C GLY A 12 6.76 1.65 -18.78
N PHE A 13 5.58 2.12 -19.19
CA PHE A 13 4.40 2.26 -18.33
C PHE A 13 3.31 1.27 -18.75
N HIS A 14 2.74 0.57 -17.77
CA HIS A 14 1.65 -0.38 -18.00
C HIS A 14 0.30 0.29 -17.70
N ILE A 15 -0.62 0.25 -18.67
CA ILE A 15 -2.04 0.55 -18.42
C ILE A 15 -2.64 -0.70 -17.80
N MET A 16 -3.08 -0.59 -16.54
CA MET A 16 -3.58 -1.75 -15.83
C MET A 16 -5.09 -1.66 -15.67
N ASN A 17 -5.77 -2.67 -16.20
CA ASN A 17 -7.20 -2.86 -15.98
C ASN A 17 -7.36 -3.75 -14.74
N PHE A 18 -7.84 -3.19 -13.64
CA PHE A 18 -8.18 -3.98 -12.46
C PHE A 18 -9.64 -3.72 -12.06
N LEU A 19 -10.32 -4.79 -11.65
CA LEU A 19 -11.67 -4.71 -11.10
C LEU A 19 -11.58 -5.04 -9.60
N LEU A 20 -11.64 -4.00 -8.78
CA LEU A 20 -12.05 -4.15 -7.39
C LEU A 20 -13.56 -4.31 -7.41
N ILE A 21 -14.04 -5.45 -6.93
CA ILE A 21 -15.47 -5.71 -6.74
C ILE A 21 -15.98 -4.55 -5.86
N HIS A 22 -16.95 -3.76 -6.35
CA HIS A 22 -17.47 -2.49 -5.79
C HIS A 22 -16.87 -1.16 -6.28
N TYR A 23 -15.85 -1.13 -7.15
CA TYR A 23 -15.47 0.08 -7.87
C TYR A 23 -15.83 -0.05 -9.36
N PRO A 24 -16.23 1.05 -10.03
CA PRO A 24 -16.31 1.07 -11.48
C PRO A 24 -14.96 0.64 -12.07
N LYS A 25 -14.99 0.06 -13.27
CA LYS A 25 -13.77 -0.36 -13.96
C LYS A 25 -12.94 0.88 -14.29
N GLU A 26 -11.92 1.14 -13.49
CA GLU A 26 -11.01 2.27 -13.68
C GLU A 26 -9.77 1.84 -14.46
N LYS A 27 -9.38 2.66 -15.45
CA LYS A 27 -8.09 2.54 -16.14
C LYS A 27 -7.09 3.42 -15.42
N LEU A 28 -6.10 2.82 -14.79
CA LEU A 28 -5.05 3.54 -14.08
C LEU A 28 -3.69 3.21 -14.70
N LYS A 29 -2.91 4.24 -14.99
CA LYS A 29 -1.48 4.09 -15.26
C LYS A 29 -0.75 4.08 -13.93
N SER A 30 0.15 3.11 -13.75
CA SER A 30 0.91 2.95 -12.51
C SER A 30 2.22 2.24 -12.80
N SER A 31 3.21 2.36 -11.94
CA SER A 31 4.47 1.62 -12.08
C SER A 31 4.32 0.11 -11.83
N GLY A 32 3.28 -0.31 -11.10
CA GLY A 32 2.95 -1.73 -10.95
C GLY A 32 1.80 -2.04 -9.99
N LEU A 33 1.37 -3.31 -10.02
CA LEU A 33 0.41 -3.91 -9.07
C LEU A 33 1.01 -5.18 -8.50
N THR A 34 0.97 -5.29 -7.18
CA THR A 34 1.23 -6.55 -6.48
C THR A 34 -0.06 -7.06 -5.87
N VAL A 35 -0.36 -8.35 -6.07
CA VAL A 35 -1.46 -9.06 -5.40
C VAL A 35 -0.88 -10.28 -4.69
N CYS A 36 -1.27 -10.53 -3.45
CA CYS A 36 -0.82 -11.70 -2.71
C CYS A 36 -1.88 -12.24 -1.74
N THR A 37 -1.79 -13.52 -1.41
CA THR A 37 -2.46 -14.16 -0.27
C THR A 37 -1.61 -13.99 1.00
N GLY A 38 -2.09 -14.48 2.15
CA GLY A 38 -1.39 -14.27 3.42
C GLY A 38 0.03 -14.82 3.44
N THR A 39 0.31 -15.93 2.75
CA THR A 39 1.69 -16.44 2.60
C THR A 39 2.60 -15.44 1.88
N GLY A 40 2.11 -14.77 0.84
CA GLY A 40 2.90 -13.76 0.12
C GLY A 40 3.01 -12.41 0.85
N SER A 41 2.25 -12.21 1.93
CA SER A 41 2.26 -10.98 2.72
C SER A 41 3.56 -10.74 3.47
N THR A 42 4.39 -11.78 3.66
CA THR A 42 5.72 -11.71 4.29
C THR A 42 6.86 -11.47 3.28
N SER A 43 6.58 -11.53 1.98
CA SER A 43 7.60 -11.50 0.92
C SER A 43 7.65 -10.13 0.22
N TRP A 44 7.46 -10.07 -1.10
CA TRP A 44 7.52 -8.83 -1.87
C TRP A 44 6.52 -7.79 -1.36
N SER A 45 5.30 -8.23 -1.02
CA SER A 45 4.26 -7.33 -0.50
C SER A 45 4.69 -6.66 0.81
N PHE A 46 5.40 -7.35 1.70
CA PHE A 46 5.95 -6.72 2.91
C PHE A 46 7.00 -5.66 2.55
N ASN A 47 7.97 -6.03 1.72
CA ASN A 47 9.16 -5.21 1.48
C ASN A 47 8.86 -3.89 0.76
N ILE A 48 7.90 -3.86 -0.16
CA ILE A 48 7.51 -2.62 -0.85
C ILE A 48 6.66 -1.69 0.02
N ASN A 49 6.19 -2.18 1.17
CA ASN A 49 5.14 -1.55 1.96
C ASN A 49 5.57 -1.18 3.38
N LYS A 50 6.64 -1.81 3.89
CA LYS A 50 7.22 -1.57 5.21
C LYS A 50 7.77 -0.15 5.30
N VAL A 51 7.78 0.39 6.51
CA VAL A 51 8.41 1.68 6.82
C VAL A 51 9.66 1.45 7.65
N THR A 52 10.57 2.42 7.58
CA THR A 52 11.77 2.48 8.41
C THR A 52 11.51 3.34 9.65
N GLU A 53 12.30 3.13 10.71
CA GLU A 53 12.26 3.98 11.90
C GLU A 53 12.52 5.46 11.56
N GLN A 54 13.39 5.73 10.58
CA GLN A 54 13.64 7.09 10.08
C GLN A 54 12.38 7.73 9.49
N CYS A 55 11.62 6.98 8.69
CA CYS A 55 10.36 7.44 8.12
C CYS A 55 9.34 7.75 9.22
N VAL A 56 9.18 6.84 10.19
CA VAL A 56 8.27 7.01 11.34
C VAL A 56 8.67 8.21 12.19
N LYS A 57 9.95 8.37 12.52
CA LYS A 57 10.47 9.54 13.26
C LYS A 57 10.12 10.84 12.55
N HIS A 58 10.31 10.89 11.23
CA HIS A 58 10.01 12.09 10.45
C HIS A 58 8.51 12.41 10.45
N LEU A 59 7.64 11.41 10.25
CA LEU A 59 6.18 11.58 10.31
C LEU A 59 5.70 12.05 11.68
N LEU A 60 6.24 11.51 12.77
CA LEU A 60 5.90 11.93 14.13
C LEU A 60 6.33 13.37 14.41
N LYS A 61 7.48 13.80 13.88
CA LYS A 61 7.92 15.20 13.97
C LYS A 61 6.95 16.13 13.27
N ILE A 62 6.55 15.81 12.04
CA ILE A 62 5.56 16.60 11.30
C ILE A 62 4.23 16.63 12.06
N THR A 63 3.78 15.48 12.58
CA THR A 63 2.52 15.38 13.32
C THR A 63 2.54 16.23 14.59
N SER A 64 3.66 16.24 15.32
CA SER A 64 3.84 17.07 16.52
C SER A 64 3.71 18.56 16.20
N GLN A 65 4.28 19.00 15.07
CA GLN A 65 4.23 20.38 14.60
C GLN A 65 2.80 20.78 14.15
N GLU A 66 2.16 19.96 13.31
CA GLU A 66 0.85 20.26 12.74
C GLU A 66 -0.29 20.15 13.77
N ALA A 67 -0.20 19.22 14.72
CA ALA A 67 -1.22 19.03 15.75
C ALA A 67 -0.98 19.90 16.99
N ASN A 68 0.17 20.57 17.08
CA ASN A 68 0.62 21.29 18.28
C ASN A 68 0.58 20.41 19.56
N ILE A 69 1.03 19.16 19.42
CA ILE A 69 1.11 18.17 20.51
C ILE A 69 2.58 17.79 20.69
N ASP A 70 3.06 17.77 21.93
CA ASP A 70 4.40 17.28 22.24
C ASP A 70 4.45 15.75 22.14
N ILE A 71 4.96 15.26 21.01
CA ILE A 71 5.23 13.84 20.79
C ILE A 71 6.72 13.62 21.06
N PRO A 72 7.13 12.65 21.90
CA PRO A 72 8.53 12.45 22.26
C PRO A 72 9.33 11.79 21.11
N VAL A 73 9.63 12.55 20.06
CA VAL A 73 10.30 12.13 18.81
C VAL A 73 11.77 11.73 18.98
N LEU A 74 12.34 11.93 20.18
CA LEU A 74 13.68 11.46 20.55
C LEU A 74 13.66 10.08 21.22
N ASN A 75 12.48 9.61 21.65
CA ASN A 75 12.34 8.29 22.25
C ASN A 75 12.46 7.19 21.18
N LYS A 76 13.60 6.50 21.16
CA LYS A 76 13.89 5.43 20.21
C LYS A 76 12.96 4.23 20.38
N GLU A 77 12.59 3.89 21.61
CA GLU A 77 11.70 2.76 21.90
C GLU A 77 10.30 3.01 21.34
N LEU A 78 9.77 4.23 21.50
CA LEU A 78 8.50 4.62 20.89
C LEU A 78 8.52 4.46 19.37
N ILE A 79 9.57 4.96 18.71
CA ILE A 79 9.73 4.88 17.25
C ILE A 79 9.80 3.42 16.80
N SER A 80 10.59 2.60 17.49
CA SER A 80 10.74 1.17 17.17
C SER A 80 9.42 0.42 17.35
N ASN A 81 8.72 0.66 18.46
CA ASN A 81 7.42 0.06 18.75
C ASN A 81 6.36 0.42 17.68
N ILE A 82 6.29 1.68 17.27
CA ILE A 82 5.37 2.12 16.21
C ILE A 82 5.75 1.48 14.87
N THR A 83 7.03 1.47 14.53
CA THR A 83 7.55 0.87 13.28
C THR A 83 7.20 -0.61 13.21
N ASN A 84 7.48 -1.36 14.28
CA ASN A 84 7.20 -2.78 14.37
C ASN A 84 5.69 -3.04 14.33
N LYS A 85 4.88 -2.26 15.07
CA LYS A 85 3.42 -2.40 15.05
C LYS A 85 2.83 -2.16 13.66
N PHE A 86 3.30 -1.13 12.95
CA PHE A 86 2.87 -0.89 11.57
C PHE A 86 3.31 -2.01 10.63
N ASN A 87 4.59 -2.38 10.63
CA ASN A 87 5.11 -3.41 9.74
C ASN A 87 4.45 -4.76 9.98
N ASN A 88 4.23 -5.16 11.23
CA ASN A 88 3.52 -6.39 11.58
C ASN A 88 2.06 -6.37 11.10
N SER A 89 1.41 -5.21 11.03
CA SER A 89 0.05 -5.09 10.50
C SER A 89 -0.07 -5.36 9.00
N LEU A 90 1.04 -5.31 8.25
CA LEU A 90 1.08 -5.63 6.82
C LEU A 90 0.96 -7.14 6.58
N ILE A 91 1.40 -7.95 7.54
CA ILE A 91 1.37 -9.41 7.46
C ILE A 91 -0.03 -9.87 7.87
N PHE A 92 -0.58 -10.83 7.13
CA PHE A 92 -1.87 -11.41 7.46
C PHE A 92 -1.90 -12.93 7.33
N ASP A 93 -2.79 -13.50 8.11
CA ASP A 93 -3.03 -14.94 8.21
C ASP A 93 -3.23 -15.59 6.81
N PRO A 94 -2.41 -16.58 6.45
CA PRO A 94 -2.50 -17.30 5.17
C PRO A 94 -3.79 -18.10 5.00
N THR A 95 -4.47 -18.45 6.09
CA THR A 95 -5.72 -19.22 6.05
C THR A 95 -6.93 -18.36 5.66
N LYS A 96 -6.82 -17.03 5.78
CA LYS A 96 -7.92 -16.11 5.44
C LYS A 96 -8.10 -16.05 3.93
N LEU A 97 -9.33 -16.25 3.47
CA LEU A 97 -9.75 -16.12 2.07
C LEU A 97 -9.85 -14.64 1.63
N ARG A 98 -8.72 -13.92 1.71
CA ARG A 98 -8.57 -12.54 1.25
C ARG A 98 -7.24 -12.36 0.55
N MET A 99 -7.20 -11.40 -0.37
CA MET A 99 -5.96 -11.05 -1.07
C MET A 99 -5.62 -9.58 -0.80
N ALA A 100 -4.37 -9.29 -0.47
CA ALA A 100 -3.90 -7.91 -0.40
C ALA A 100 -3.49 -7.45 -1.80
N TYR A 101 -3.78 -6.19 -2.12
CA TYR A 101 -3.31 -5.53 -3.33
C TYR A 101 -2.50 -4.29 -2.97
N THR A 102 -1.52 -3.94 -3.80
CA THR A 102 -0.74 -2.69 -3.70
C THR A 102 -0.51 -2.14 -5.11
N LEU A 103 -1.01 -0.95 -5.36
CA LEU A 103 -0.74 -0.13 -6.54
C LEU A 103 0.47 0.77 -6.26
N ARG A 104 1.43 0.78 -7.16
CA ARG A 104 2.65 1.56 -7.06
C ARG A 104 2.62 2.75 -8.02
N ASP A 105 2.91 3.92 -7.48
CA ASP A 105 3.10 5.17 -8.22
C ASP A 105 1.97 5.43 -9.25
N PRO A 106 0.71 5.52 -8.80
CA PRO A 106 -0.41 5.78 -9.69
C PRO A 106 -0.33 7.19 -10.30
N ILE A 107 -0.51 7.29 -11.61
CA ILE A 107 -0.50 8.57 -12.33
C ILE A 107 -1.91 9.17 -12.29
N MET A 108 -2.01 10.36 -11.70
CA MET A 108 -3.27 11.06 -11.51
C MET A 108 -3.43 12.23 -12.48
N PHE A 109 -4.26 12.05 -13.50
CA PHE A 109 -4.59 13.11 -14.46
C PHE A 109 -5.86 13.85 -14.02
N GLY A 110 -5.72 14.89 -13.19
CA GLY A 110 -6.77 15.90 -12.91
C GLY A 110 -8.03 15.42 -12.17
N MET A 111 -8.36 14.13 -12.19
CA MET A 111 -9.42 13.50 -11.42
C MET A 111 -8.78 12.81 -10.22
N GLY A 112 -9.05 13.30 -9.01
CA GLY A 112 -8.47 12.78 -7.77
C GLY A 112 -8.61 11.26 -7.66
N PHE A 113 -7.56 10.61 -7.15
CA PHE A 113 -7.53 9.15 -7.01
C PHE A 113 -8.53 8.73 -5.94
N LYS A 114 -9.68 8.19 -6.35
CA LYS A 114 -10.71 7.76 -5.40
C LYS A 114 -10.41 6.38 -4.80
N CYS A 115 -9.42 5.65 -5.29
CA CYS A 115 -9.08 4.33 -4.79
C CYS A 115 -7.95 4.40 -3.75
N LYS A 116 -7.95 3.50 -2.76
CA LYS A 116 -6.81 3.36 -1.85
C LYS A 116 -5.67 2.65 -2.60
N PRO A 117 -4.42 3.15 -2.55
CA PRO A 117 -3.28 2.53 -3.23
C PRO A 117 -2.95 1.14 -2.66
N ARG A 118 -3.52 0.77 -1.51
CA ARG A 118 -3.38 -0.55 -0.90
C ARG A 118 -4.66 -0.93 -0.19
N GLY A 119 -4.95 -2.23 -0.17
CA GLY A 119 -6.09 -2.75 0.57
C GLY A 119 -6.24 -4.25 0.44
N PHE A 120 -7.40 -4.74 0.85
CA PHE A 120 -7.78 -6.14 0.70
C PHE A 120 -8.93 -6.29 -0.29
N CYS A 121 -8.79 -7.24 -1.20
CA CYS A 121 -9.90 -7.77 -2.00
C CYS A 121 -10.58 -8.88 -1.20
N ARG A 122 -11.91 -8.82 -1.11
CA ARG A 122 -12.73 -9.93 -0.60
C ARG A 122 -13.38 -10.63 -1.79
N LYS A 123 -13.51 -11.95 -1.71
CA LYS A 123 -14.37 -12.71 -2.61
C LYS A 123 -15.80 -12.55 -2.07
N ASN A 124 -16.73 -12.08 -2.91
CA ASN A 124 -18.16 -12.15 -2.62
C ASN A 124 -18.63 -13.60 -2.68
#